data_AF-A0A3D9KA03-F1
#
_entry.id   AF-A0A3D9KA03-F1
#
_cell.length_a   1.000
_cell.length_b   1.000
_cell.length_c   1.000
_cell.angle_alpha   90.00
_cell.angle_beta   90.00
_cell.angle_gamma   90.00
#
_symmetry.space_group_name_H-M   'P 1'
#
loop_
_entity.id
_entity.type
_entity.pdbx_description
1 polymer ?
#
loop_
_entity_poly.entity_id
_entity_poly.type
_entity_poly.pdbx_seq_one_letter_code
_entity_poly.pdbx_strand_id
1 'polypeptide(L)'
;MKRLVLIGIVLILTVGMSACSSASKDDYQRALDDNAKLQSDYQKALDDNAKLKSDSQKTMEELETVKKRIDEFSVLEAKYKNLSEAEVGAQQAANDLKAEQDRQAKEQLLAQEKEKAEAEAAKKLANAEAEEKKGYETGITYKQLARTPDDYEGKKVKFSGKVLQVVEGESEVNLRVAVNSNYNNVIFVYYPSSLTKVRVLKDDNVNLYGVSEGLHTYQSTMGGNITIPLIQVEKLDIK
;
A
#
# COMPACT_ATOMS: atom_id res chain seq x y z
N MET A 1 71.21 37.90 29.78
CA MET A 1 71.67 38.57 31.01
C MET A 1 72.82 37.77 31.59
N LYS A 2 73.97 38.43 31.73
CA LYS A 2 75.25 37.90 32.20
C LYS A 2 75.13 37.33 33.61
N ARG A 3 75.60 36.11 33.86
CA ARG A 3 76.17 35.71 35.15
C ARG A 3 77.44 34.91 34.89
N LEU A 4 78.56 35.63 34.98
CA LEU A 4 79.88 35.05 35.19
C LEU A 4 79.80 34.10 36.39
N VAL A 5 80.10 32.83 36.19
CA VAL A 5 80.48 31.93 37.28
C VAL A 5 82.00 31.93 37.32
N LEU A 6 82.52 32.81 38.16
CA LEU A 6 83.93 32.99 38.46
C LEU A 6 84.18 32.15 39.72
N ILE A 7 84.74 30.96 39.57
CA ILE A 7 85.30 30.18 40.69
C ILE A 7 86.68 29.72 40.25
N GLY A 8 87.64 30.63 40.37
CA GLY A 8 89.05 30.29 40.41
C GLY A 8 89.41 29.88 41.84
N ILE A 9 89.71 28.61 42.05
CA ILE A 9 90.48 28.17 43.22
C ILE A 9 91.93 28.10 42.77
N VAL A 10 92.64 29.22 42.94
CA VAL A 10 94.10 29.27 42.89
C VAL A 10 94.58 29.08 44.32
N LEU A 11 94.96 27.85 44.67
CA LEU A 11 95.68 27.54 45.91
C LEU A 11 97.17 27.40 45.55
N ILE A 12 97.87 28.53 45.50
CA ILE A 12 99.34 28.57 45.49
C ILE A 12 99.79 28.53 46.94
N LEU A 13 100.31 27.39 47.37
CA LEU A 13 100.96 27.20 48.68
C LEU A 13 102.45 26.96 48.40
N THR A 14 103.23 28.03 48.45
CA THR A 14 104.70 27.98 48.41
C THR A 14 105.25 27.90 49.82
N VAL A 15 105.67 26.71 50.27
CA VAL A 15 106.64 26.56 51.37
C VAL A 15 107.56 25.36 51.09
N GLY A 16 108.86 25.65 51.04
CA GLY A 16 109.92 24.78 51.55
C GLY A 16 110.38 23.61 50.67
N MET A 17 111.45 23.82 49.90
CA MET A 17 112.34 22.75 49.44
C MET A 17 112.90 21.99 50.65
N SER A 18 112.75 20.65 50.69
CA SER A 18 113.80 19.71 51.09
C SER A 18 113.33 18.26 51.04
N ALA A 19 114.09 17.45 50.30
CA ALA A 19 114.25 15.99 50.41
C ALA A 19 113.05 15.08 50.08
N CYS A 20 113.29 14.21 49.07
CA CYS A 20 112.53 13.00 48.73
C CYS A 20 111.13 13.21 48.12
N SER A 21 110.97 13.09 46.79
CA SER A 21 109.70 12.67 46.15
C SER A 21 109.77 12.69 44.62
N SER A 22 110.13 11.56 44.02
CA SER A 22 109.67 11.25 42.66
C SER A 22 108.14 11.07 42.59
N ALA A 23 107.46 10.98 43.74
CA ALA A 23 106.00 10.89 43.84
C ALA A 23 105.25 12.24 43.83
N SER A 24 105.92 13.40 43.70
CA SER A 24 105.25 14.73 43.82
C SER A 24 104.95 15.43 42.49
N LYS A 25 105.79 15.26 41.46
CA LYS A 25 105.61 15.91 40.15
C LYS A 25 104.67 15.15 39.22
N ASP A 26 104.79 13.82 39.20
CA ASP A 26 103.97 12.96 38.33
C ASP A 26 102.49 13.00 38.75
N ASP A 27 102.22 13.06 40.05
CA ASP A 27 100.87 13.18 40.58
C ASP A 27 100.26 14.57 40.33
N TYR A 28 101.08 15.64 40.34
CA TYR A 28 100.64 16.98 39.93
C TYR A 28 100.29 17.03 38.44
N GLN A 29 101.11 16.41 37.59
CA GLN A 29 100.85 16.35 36.15
C GLN A 29 99.59 15.55 35.83
N ARG A 30 99.36 14.40 36.50
CA ARG A 30 98.12 13.64 36.39
C ARG A 30 96.89 14.45 36.79
N ALA A 31 96.97 15.21 37.89
CA ALA A 31 95.86 16.07 38.32
C ALA A 31 95.54 17.18 37.31
N LEU A 32 96.54 17.72 36.60
CA LEU A 32 96.32 18.66 35.50
C LEU A 32 95.63 18.00 34.30
N ASP A 33 96.09 16.81 33.90
CA ASP A 33 95.52 16.06 32.78
C ASP A 33 94.07 15.62 33.07
N ASP A 34 93.79 15.17 34.29
CA ASP A 34 92.44 14.82 34.74
C ASP A 34 91.51 16.03 34.77
N ASN A 35 92.01 17.21 35.18
CA ASN A 35 91.22 18.43 35.19
C ASN A 35 90.93 18.93 33.75
N ALA A 36 91.91 18.81 32.84
CA ALA A 36 91.70 19.10 31.42
C ALA A 36 90.66 18.14 30.80
N LYS A 37 90.71 16.85 31.15
CA LYS A 37 89.72 15.87 30.72
C LYS A 37 88.33 16.17 31.30
N LEU A 38 88.25 16.53 32.59
CA LEU A 38 87.00 16.89 33.25
C LEU A 38 86.36 18.14 32.62
N GLN A 39 87.17 19.14 32.24
CA GLN A 39 86.68 20.31 31.51
C GLN A 39 86.14 19.95 30.12
N SER A 40 86.82 19.05 29.41
CA SER A 40 86.35 18.53 28.12
C SER A 40 85.03 17.77 28.25
N ASP A 41 84.91 16.88 29.24
CA ASP A 41 83.70 16.10 29.50
C ASP A 41 82.53 17.01 29.93
N TYR A 42 82.81 18.05 30.72
CA TYR A 42 81.82 19.06 31.10
C TYR A 42 81.30 19.85 29.90
N GLN A 43 82.19 20.28 28.99
CA GLN A 43 81.78 20.97 27.77
C GLN A 43 80.94 20.06 26.87
N LYS A 44 81.35 18.80 26.71
CA LYS A 44 80.56 17.81 25.96
C LYS A 44 79.18 17.59 26.57
N ALA A 45 79.07 17.52 27.90
CA ALA A 45 77.79 17.40 28.58
C ALA A 45 76.89 18.63 28.39
N LEU A 46 77.46 19.84 28.30
CA LEU A 46 76.71 21.05 27.97
C LEU A 46 76.17 21.01 26.53
N ASP A 47 76.99 20.60 25.57
CA ASP A 47 76.60 20.50 24.16
C ASP A 47 75.50 19.43 23.96
N ASP A 48 75.65 18.27 24.60
CA ASP A 48 74.66 17.19 24.59
C ASP A 48 73.33 17.66 25.21
N ASN A 49 73.37 18.43 26.30
CA ASN A 49 72.17 18.99 26.93
C ASN A 49 71.47 20.03 26.03
N ALA A 50 72.25 20.90 25.37
CA ALA A 50 71.71 21.86 24.41
C ALA A 50 71.03 21.16 23.23
N LYS A 51 71.62 20.08 22.71
CA LYS A 51 71.04 19.26 21.65
C LYS A 51 69.75 18.57 22.10
N LEU A 52 69.74 17.92 23.27
CA LEU A 52 68.56 17.28 23.86
C LEU A 52 67.39 18.26 24.01
N LYS A 53 67.67 19.51 24.42
CA LYS A 53 66.65 20.55 24.55
C LYS A 53 66.04 20.92 23.19
N SER A 54 66.87 21.07 22.15
CA SER A 54 66.42 21.31 20.78
C SER A 54 65.56 20.15 20.26
N ASP A 55 66.00 18.91 20.45
CA ASP A 55 65.27 17.72 19.98
C ASP A 55 63.94 17.56 20.72
N SER A 56 63.92 17.80 22.03
CA SER A 56 62.68 17.82 22.83
C SER A 56 61.69 18.88 22.36
N GLN A 57 62.15 20.06 21.93
CA GLN A 57 61.27 21.10 21.37
C GLN A 57 60.67 20.67 20.03
N LYS A 58 61.48 20.11 19.12
CA LYS A 58 60.98 19.58 17.84
C LYS A 58 59.95 18.47 18.04
N THR A 59 60.20 17.55 18.96
CA THR A 59 59.23 16.48 19.28
C THR A 59 57.93 17.04 19.84
N MET A 60 57.96 18.12 20.63
CA MET A 60 56.74 18.77 21.12
C MET A 60 55.95 19.44 19.99
N GLU A 61 56.62 20.11 19.06
CA GLU A 61 55.98 20.73 17.88
C GLU A 61 55.36 19.67 16.94
N GLU A 62 56.07 18.56 16.73
CA GLU A 62 55.55 17.41 15.97
C GLU A 62 54.33 16.78 16.67
N LEU A 63 54.37 16.63 18.00
CA LEU A 63 53.24 16.12 18.77
C LEU A 63 52.01 17.02 18.66
N GLU A 64 52.18 18.33 18.72
CA GLU A 64 51.09 19.30 18.55
C GLU A 64 50.48 19.20 17.15
N THR A 65 51.33 19.06 16.12
CA THR A 65 50.89 18.86 14.74
C THR A 65 50.11 17.54 14.57
N VAL A 66 50.58 16.46 15.18
CA VAL A 66 49.89 15.15 15.15
C VAL A 66 48.55 15.22 15.85
N LYS A 67 48.45 15.89 17.01
CA LYS A 67 47.17 16.09 17.72
C LYS A 67 46.17 16.84 16.85
N LYS A 68 46.60 17.92 16.21
CA LYS A 68 45.73 18.68 15.31
C LYS A 68 45.21 17.82 14.15
N ARG A 69 46.05 16.95 13.57
CA ARG A 69 45.64 16.01 12.52
C ARG A 69 44.65 14.96 13.03
N ILE A 70 44.79 14.49 14.27
CA ILE A 70 43.83 13.57 14.90
C ILE A 70 42.48 14.27 15.08
N ASP A 71 42.47 15.51 15.55
CA ASP A 71 41.24 16.29 15.70
C ASP A 71 40.56 16.52 14.34
N GLU A 72 41.32 16.92 13.31
CA GLU A 72 40.82 17.06 11.94
C GLU A 72 40.26 15.74 11.38
N PHE A 73 40.94 14.62 11.64
CA PHE A 73 40.48 13.30 11.22
C PHE A 73 39.18 12.90 11.92
N SER A 74 39.05 13.17 13.22
CA SER A 74 37.83 12.86 13.99
C SER A 74 36.59 13.62 13.47
N VAL A 75 36.78 14.89 13.08
CA VAL A 75 35.72 15.70 12.48
C VAL A 75 35.31 15.14 11.12
N LEU A 76 36.29 14.70 10.32
CA LEU A 76 36.05 14.12 9.01
C LEU A 76 35.28 12.79 9.11
N GLU A 77 35.66 11.92 10.05
CA GLU A 77 34.97 10.65 10.33
C GLU A 77 33.51 10.88 10.72
N ALA A 78 33.24 11.83 11.63
CA ALA A 78 31.87 12.19 12.02
C ALA A 78 31.05 12.69 10.83
N LYS A 79 31.64 13.51 9.94
CA LYS A 79 30.98 13.98 8.73
C LYS A 79 30.60 12.83 7.79
N TYR A 80 31.52 11.91 7.51
CA TYR A 80 31.25 10.76 6.64
C TYR A 80 30.19 9.81 7.21
N LYS A 81 30.20 9.58 8.52
CA LYS A 81 29.17 8.78 9.19
C LYS A 81 27.77 9.38 9.02
N ASN A 82 27.63 10.69 9.27
CA ASN A 82 26.34 11.39 9.14
C ASN A 82 25.83 11.41 7.68
N LEU A 83 26.73 11.53 6.70
CA LEU A 83 26.38 11.42 5.27
C LEU A 83 25.85 10.03 4.92
N SER A 84 26.51 8.97 5.40
CA SER A 84 26.08 7.58 5.18
C SER A 84 24.68 7.31 5.76
N GLU A 85 24.42 7.78 6.99
CA GLU A 85 23.10 7.64 7.62
C GLU A 85 21.99 8.40 6.86
N ALA A 86 22.30 9.60 6.34
CA ALA A 86 21.37 10.38 5.53
C ALA A 86 21.05 9.71 4.18
N GLU A 87 22.04 9.10 3.53
CA GLU A 87 21.85 8.36 2.28
C GLU A 87 20.96 7.12 2.47
N VAL A 88 21.18 6.35 3.55
CA VAL A 88 20.34 5.20 3.90
C VAL A 88 18.90 5.63 4.18
N GLY A 89 18.70 6.72 4.94
CA GLY A 89 17.38 7.26 5.22
C GLY A 89 16.64 7.74 3.97
N ALA A 90 17.35 8.40 3.03
CA ALA A 90 16.78 8.81 1.76
C ALA A 90 16.36 7.62 0.89
N GLN A 91 17.15 6.55 0.86
CA GLN A 91 16.83 5.33 0.12
C GLN A 91 15.60 4.60 0.70
N GLN A 92 15.49 4.52 2.03
CA GLN A 92 14.30 3.97 2.68
C GLN A 92 13.05 4.79 2.37
N ALA A 93 13.12 6.12 2.50
CA ALA A 93 12.00 6.99 2.17
C ALA A 93 11.55 6.87 0.71
N ALA A 94 12.50 6.73 -0.24
CA ALA A 94 12.18 6.50 -1.65
C ALA A 94 11.48 5.15 -1.89
N ASN A 95 11.91 4.09 -1.20
CA ASN A 95 11.29 2.78 -1.28
C ASN A 95 9.86 2.79 -0.70
N ASP A 96 9.66 3.44 0.44
CA ASP A 96 8.34 3.57 1.08
C ASP A 96 7.37 4.38 0.21
N LEU A 97 7.86 5.47 -0.40
CA LEU A 97 7.06 6.29 -1.33
C LEU A 97 6.64 5.47 -2.56
N LYS A 98 7.54 4.67 -3.11
CA LYS A 98 7.26 3.80 -4.26
C LYS A 98 6.26 2.70 -3.89
N ALA A 99 6.41 2.07 -2.72
CA ALA A 99 5.49 1.06 -2.24
C ALA A 99 4.07 1.63 -2.04
N GLU A 100 3.95 2.85 -1.55
CA GLU A 100 2.66 3.54 -1.40
C GLU A 100 2.04 3.89 -2.76
N GLN A 101 2.84 4.39 -3.71
CA GLN A 101 2.37 4.65 -5.07
C GLN A 101 1.87 3.37 -5.77
N ASP A 102 2.59 2.26 -5.64
CA ASP A 102 2.19 0.97 -6.21
C ASP A 102 0.89 0.45 -5.56
N ARG A 103 0.71 0.65 -4.25
CA ARG A 103 -0.52 0.31 -3.53
C ARG A 103 -1.71 1.12 -4.04
N GLN A 104 -1.56 2.44 -4.17
CA GLN A 104 -2.60 3.33 -4.67
C GLN A 104 -2.96 3.02 -6.13
N ALA A 105 -1.97 2.77 -6.99
CA ALA A 105 -2.20 2.39 -8.38
C ALA A 105 -2.97 1.07 -8.50
N LYS A 106 -2.62 0.06 -7.67
CA LYS A 106 -3.32 -1.22 -7.64
C LYS A 106 -4.76 -1.08 -7.16
N GLU A 107 -5.00 -0.25 -6.13
CA GLU A 107 -6.35 0.01 -5.62
C GLU A 107 -7.23 0.71 -6.65
N GLN A 108 -6.67 1.70 -7.37
CA GLN A 108 -7.38 2.37 -8.47
C GLN A 108 -7.70 1.42 -9.64
N LEU A 109 -6.75 0.56 -10.01
CA LEU A 109 -6.99 -0.44 -11.06
C LEU A 109 -8.11 -1.41 -10.68
N LEU A 110 -8.09 -1.92 -9.45
CA LEU A 110 -9.15 -2.80 -8.92
C LEU A 110 -10.52 -2.12 -8.89
N ALA A 111 -10.58 -0.84 -8.49
CA ALA A 111 -11.83 -0.08 -8.49
C ALA A 111 -12.38 0.10 -9.92
N GLN A 112 -11.51 0.42 -10.89
CA GLN A 112 -11.90 0.62 -12.28
C GLN A 112 -12.35 -0.68 -12.96
N GLU A 113 -11.69 -1.81 -12.68
CA GLU A 113 -12.11 -3.12 -13.18
C GLU A 113 -13.47 -3.53 -12.61
N LYS A 114 -13.70 -3.27 -11.32
CA LYS A 114 -14.99 -3.55 -10.68
C LYS A 114 -16.12 -2.71 -11.28
N GLU A 115 -15.91 -1.41 -11.45
CA GLU A 115 -16.91 -0.51 -12.06
C GLU A 115 -17.24 -0.93 -13.49
N LYS A 116 -16.23 -1.31 -14.28
CA LYS A 116 -16.43 -1.81 -15.65
C LYS A 116 -17.21 -3.12 -15.68
N ALA A 117 -16.92 -4.05 -14.78
CA ALA A 117 -17.64 -5.32 -14.67
C ALA A 117 -19.11 -5.12 -14.24
N GLU A 118 -19.37 -4.22 -13.30
CA GLU A 118 -20.73 -3.86 -12.87
C GLU A 118 -21.52 -3.18 -14.00
N ALA A 119 -20.90 -2.26 -14.74
CA ALA A 119 -21.52 -1.61 -15.90
C ALA A 119 -21.85 -2.61 -17.02
N GLU A 120 -20.96 -3.55 -17.30
CA GLU A 120 -21.19 -4.60 -18.30
C GLU A 120 -22.30 -5.57 -17.87
N ALA A 121 -22.32 -5.97 -16.60
CA ALA A 121 -23.39 -6.80 -16.04
C ALA A 121 -24.75 -6.09 -16.11
N ALA A 122 -24.81 -4.81 -15.73
CA ALA A 122 -26.02 -3.99 -15.82
C ALA A 122 -26.51 -3.85 -17.27
N LYS A 123 -25.59 -3.62 -18.21
CA LYS A 123 -25.92 -3.54 -19.65
C LYS A 123 -26.45 -4.87 -20.18
N LYS A 124 -25.85 -6.00 -19.78
CA LYS A 124 -26.30 -7.34 -20.18
C LYS A 124 -27.69 -7.65 -19.63
N LEU A 125 -27.96 -7.30 -18.37
CA LEU A 125 -29.28 -7.46 -17.76
C LEU A 125 -30.33 -6.60 -18.48
N ALA A 126 -30.04 -5.31 -18.71
CA ALA A 126 -30.94 -4.41 -19.42
C ALA A 126 -31.24 -4.89 -20.85
N ASN A 127 -30.24 -5.40 -21.57
CA ASN A 127 -30.44 -5.98 -22.89
C ASN A 127 -31.28 -7.26 -22.85
N ALA A 128 -31.05 -8.15 -21.87
CA ALA A 128 -31.84 -9.37 -21.71
C ALA A 128 -33.32 -9.06 -21.42
N GLU A 129 -33.59 -8.10 -20.52
CA GLU A 129 -34.95 -7.65 -20.22
C GLU A 129 -35.62 -6.96 -21.43
N ALA A 130 -34.87 -6.21 -22.23
CA ALA A 130 -35.39 -5.57 -23.44
C ALA A 130 -35.75 -6.60 -24.53
N GLU A 131 -34.90 -7.61 -24.74
CA GLU A 131 -35.15 -8.70 -25.68
C GLU A 131 -36.32 -9.59 -25.22
N GLU A 132 -36.41 -9.89 -23.93
CA GLU A 132 -37.56 -10.61 -23.35
C GLU A 132 -38.86 -9.84 -23.62
N LYS A 133 -38.89 -8.52 -23.33
CA LYS A 133 -40.06 -7.67 -23.59
C LYS A 133 -40.46 -7.67 -25.06
N LYS A 134 -39.51 -7.57 -26.00
CA LYS A 134 -39.79 -7.64 -27.45
C LYS A 134 -40.45 -8.97 -27.85
N GLY A 135 -40.05 -10.08 -27.24
CA GLY A 135 -40.63 -11.40 -27.52
C GLY A 135 -42.13 -11.51 -27.24
N TYR A 136 -42.67 -10.62 -26.40
CA TYR A 136 -44.09 -10.56 -26.03
C TYR A 136 -44.90 -9.48 -26.77
N GLU A 137 -44.24 -8.58 -27.52
CA GLU A 137 -44.90 -7.56 -28.35
C GLU A 137 -45.38 -8.17 -29.68
N THR A 138 -46.12 -9.28 -29.62
CA THR A 138 -46.59 -10.03 -30.80
C THR A 138 -47.78 -9.40 -31.50
N GLY A 139 -48.43 -8.40 -30.88
CA GLY A 139 -49.64 -7.75 -31.39
C GLY A 139 -50.89 -8.63 -31.36
N ILE A 140 -50.82 -9.83 -30.78
CA ILE A 140 -51.95 -10.75 -30.67
C ILE A 140 -53.01 -10.16 -29.73
N THR A 141 -54.24 -10.08 -30.21
CA THR A 141 -55.37 -9.49 -29.49
C THR A 141 -56.24 -10.55 -28.83
N TYR A 142 -57.00 -10.16 -27.80
CA TYR A 142 -58.01 -11.02 -27.18
C TYR A 142 -58.97 -11.64 -28.20
N LYS A 143 -59.42 -10.85 -29.19
CA LYS A 143 -60.38 -11.33 -30.20
C LYS A 143 -59.80 -12.44 -31.07
N GLN A 144 -58.50 -12.42 -31.36
CA GLN A 144 -57.84 -13.50 -32.10
C GLN A 144 -57.81 -14.77 -31.28
N LEU A 145 -57.42 -14.70 -30.00
CA LEU A 145 -57.43 -15.86 -29.13
C LEU A 145 -58.83 -16.43 -28.90
N ALA A 146 -59.85 -15.57 -28.79
CA ALA A 146 -61.23 -16.02 -28.55
C ALA A 146 -61.93 -16.57 -29.79
N ARG A 147 -61.54 -16.17 -31.01
CA ARG A 147 -62.23 -16.56 -32.26
C ARG A 147 -61.49 -17.60 -33.08
N THR A 148 -60.16 -17.58 -33.03
CA THR A 148 -59.28 -18.45 -33.81
C THR A 148 -58.16 -18.96 -32.89
N PRO A 149 -58.48 -19.66 -31.79
CA PRO A 149 -57.50 -20.06 -30.76
C PRO A 149 -56.35 -20.90 -31.32
N ASP A 150 -56.67 -21.86 -32.18
CA ASP A 150 -55.71 -22.84 -32.74
C ASP A 150 -54.56 -22.16 -33.52
N ASP A 151 -54.83 -21.03 -34.18
CA ASP A 151 -53.82 -20.26 -34.93
C ASP A 151 -52.78 -19.61 -34.02
N TYR A 152 -53.04 -19.50 -32.71
CA TYR A 152 -52.19 -18.81 -31.75
C TYR A 152 -51.79 -19.67 -30.55
N GLU A 153 -52.15 -20.94 -30.54
CA GLU A 153 -51.64 -21.89 -29.56
C GLU A 153 -50.10 -21.98 -29.62
N GLY A 154 -49.45 -22.00 -28.46
CA GLY A 154 -48.00 -21.96 -28.33
C GLY A 154 -47.34 -20.59 -28.60
N LYS A 155 -48.11 -19.54 -28.97
CA LYS A 155 -47.56 -18.21 -29.22
C LYS A 155 -47.49 -17.37 -27.94
N LYS A 156 -46.42 -16.58 -27.82
CA LYS A 156 -46.26 -15.59 -26.76
C LYS A 156 -47.26 -14.45 -26.89
N VAL A 157 -47.86 -14.06 -25.78
CA VAL A 157 -48.87 -13.01 -25.70
C VAL A 157 -48.63 -12.10 -24.51
N LYS A 158 -49.13 -10.87 -24.62
CA LYS A 158 -49.09 -9.85 -23.57
C LYS A 158 -50.46 -9.25 -23.38
N PHE A 159 -50.98 -9.29 -22.15
CA PHE A 159 -52.22 -8.63 -21.78
C PHE A 159 -52.06 -7.82 -20.51
N SER A 160 -52.73 -6.67 -20.44
CA SER A 160 -52.96 -5.99 -19.17
C SER A 160 -54.44 -6.08 -18.84
N GLY A 161 -54.78 -6.21 -17.57
CA GLY A 161 -56.17 -6.35 -17.16
C GLY A 161 -56.37 -6.32 -15.66
N LYS A 162 -57.64 -6.37 -15.27
CA LYS A 162 -58.08 -6.38 -13.88
C LYS A 162 -58.44 -7.79 -13.43
N VAL A 163 -57.92 -8.24 -12.30
CA VAL A 163 -58.21 -9.56 -11.73
C VAL A 163 -59.64 -9.60 -11.21
N LEU A 164 -60.45 -10.51 -11.76
CA LEU A 164 -61.85 -10.71 -11.40
C LEU A 164 -62.03 -11.75 -10.30
N GLN A 165 -61.18 -12.77 -10.33
CA GLN A 165 -61.25 -13.91 -9.44
C GLN A 165 -59.86 -14.53 -9.31
N VAL A 166 -59.52 -14.96 -8.09
CA VAL A 166 -58.31 -15.68 -7.74
C VAL A 166 -58.73 -17.03 -7.18
N VAL A 167 -58.11 -18.12 -7.66
CA VAL A 167 -58.25 -19.46 -7.10
C VAL A 167 -56.84 -19.98 -6.85
N GLU A 168 -56.47 -20.12 -5.58
CA GLU A 168 -55.15 -20.60 -5.15
C GLU A 168 -55.22 -22.10 -4.88
N GLY A 169 -54.39 -22.87 -5.59
CA GLY A 169 -54.05 -24.24 -5.25
C GLY A 169 -52.71 -24.33 -4.53
N GLU A 170 -52.29 -25.55 -4.21
CA GLU A 170 -51.02 -25.79 -3.51
C GLU A 170 -49.79 -25.46 -4.39
N SER A 171 -49.84 -25.81 -5.67
CA SER A 171 -48.72 -25.61 -6.62
C SER A 171 -48.95 -24.49 -7.62
N GLU A 172 -50.21 -24.12 -7.89
CA GLU A 172 -50.59 -23.19 -8.95
C GLU A 172 -51.68 -22.23 -8.51
N VAL A 173 -51.64 -21.03 -9.07
CA VAL A 173 -52.67 -20.00 -8.91
C VAL A 173 -53.37 -19.81 -10.25
N ASN A 174 -54.70 -19.84 -10.22
CA ASN A 174 -55.54 -19.58 -11.37
C ASN A 174 -56.24 -18.22 -11.21
N LEU A 175 -56.25 -17.41 -12.25
CA LEU A 175 -56.93 -16.12 -12.26
C LEU A 175 -57.92 -16.03 -13.42
N ARG A 176 -59.01 -15.32 -13.20
CA ARG A 176 -59.83 -14.75 -14.29
C ARG A 176 -59.50 -13.28 -14.41
N VAL A 177 -59.11 -12.83 -15.59
CA VAL A 177 -58.65 -11.44 -15.79
C VAL A 177 -59.45 -10.78 -16.91
N ALA A 178 -60.00 -9.59 -16.62
CA ALA A 178 -60.64 -8.74 -17.60
C ALA A 178 -59.59 -7.95 -18.39
N VAL A 179 -59.35 -8.34 -19.63
CA VAL A 179 -58.36 -7.71 -20.52
C VAL A 179 -58.77 -6.27 -20.80
N ASN A 180 -57.82 -5.34 -20.63
CA ASN A 180 -58.01 -3.89 -20.73
C ASN A 180 -59.20 -3.38 -19.89
N SER A 181 -59.46 -4.03 -18.76
CA SER A 181 -60.62 -3.76 -17.87
C SER A 181 -61.99 -3.88 -18.55
N ASN A 182 -62.07 -4.61 -19.67
CA ASN A 182 -63.33 -4.92 -20.33
C ASN A 182 -63.87 -6.25 -19.79
N TYR A 183 -64.93 -6.19 -19.00
CA TYR A 183 -65.57 -7.35 -18.37
C TYR A 183 -66.16 -8.37 -19.37
N ASN A 184 -66.31 -8.01 -20.63
CA ASN A 184 -66.70 -8.93 -21.70
C ASN A 184 -65.50 -9.69 -22.31
N ASN A 185 -64.28 -9.26 -22.01
CA ASN A 185 -63.06 -9.86 -22.52
C ASN A 185 -62.31 -10.51 -21.35
N VAL A 186 -62.67 -11.75 -21.02
CA VAL A 186 -62.08 -12.47 -19.90
C VAL A 186 -61.15 -13.55 -20.41
N ILE A 187 -59.94 -13.58 -19.87
CA ILE A 187 -59.00 -14.69 -20.07
C ILE A 187 -58.87 -15.50 -18.77
N PHE A 188 -58.67 -16.80 -18.93
CA PHE A 188 -58.26 -17.69 -17.86
C PHE A 188 -56.74 -17.78 -17.89
N VAL A 189 -56.09 -17.54 -16.76
CA VAL A 189 -54.65 -17.64 -16.67
C VAL A 189 -54.23 -18.47 -15.49
N TYR A 190 -53.11 -19.15 -15.61
CA TYR A 190 -52.53 -19.90 -14.50
C TYR A 190 -51.01 -19.73 -14.47
N TYR A 191 -50.45 -19.89 -13.28
CA TYR A 191 -49.00 -19.89 -13.07
C TYR A 191 -48.62 -20.64 -11.79
N PRO A 192 -47.36 -21.12 -11.69
CA PRO A 192 -46.85 -21.71 -10.46
C PRO A 192 -46.89 -20.70 -9.31
N SER A 193 -47.35 -21.11 -8.12
CA SER A 193 -47.46 -20.21 -6.95
C SER A 193 -46.13 -19.53 -6.56
N SER A 194 -44.99 -20.09 -6.99
CA SER A 194 -43.64 -19.53 -6.79
C SER A 194 -43.26 -18.39 -7.74
N LEU A 195 -44.05 -18.14 -8.79
CA LEU A 195 -43.74 -17.11 -9.80
C LEU A 195 -43.72 -15.70 -9.18
N THR A 196 -44.63 -15.43 -8.26
CA THR A 196 -44.81 -14.11 -7.63
C THR A 196 -44.37 -14.15 -6.17
N LYS A 197 -43.54 -13.19 -5.75
CA LYS A 197 -43.14 -13.04 -4.34
C LYS A 197 -44.25 -12.49 -3.44
N VAL A 198 -45.25 -11.84 -4.05
CA VAL A 198 -46.40 -11.23 -3.38
C VAL A 198 -47.69 -11.87 -3.92
N ARG A 199 -48.71 -11.93 -3.07
CA ARG A 199 -50.00 -12.52 -3.40
C ARG A 199 -50.78 -11.60 -4.35
N VAL A 200 -51.30 -12.15 -5.45
CA VAL A 200 -52.25 -11.46 -6.34
C VAL A 200 -53.65 -11.54 -5.73
N LEU A 201 -54.32 -10.41 -5.64
CA LEU A 201 -55.66 -10.30 -5.09
C LEU A 201 -56.69 -9.97 -6.17
N LYS A 202 -57.96 -10.18 -5.81
CA LYS A 202 -59.07 -9.67 -6.60
C LYS A 202 -58.97 -8.15 -6.69
N ASP A 203 -59.36 -7.62 -7.84
CA ASP A 203 -59.33 -6.20 -8.19
C ASP A 203 -57.94 -5.60 -8.49
N ASP A 204 -56.87 -6.39 -8.37
CA ASP A 204 -55.52 -5.99 -8.79
C ASP A 204 -55.47 -5.72 -10.30
N ASN A 205 -54.67 -4.73 -10.69
CA ASN A 205 -54.32 -4.51 -12.09
C ASN A 205 -52.98 -5.19 -12.39
N VAL A 206 -52.96 -6.03 -13.42
CA VAL A 206 -51.78 -6.85 -13.74
C VAL A 206 -51.32 -6.65 -15.19
N ASN A 207 -50.04 -6.89 -15.44
CA ASN A 207 -49.50 -7.20 -16.76
C ASN A 207 -49.11 -8.68 -16.79
N LEU A 208 -49.58 -9.38 -17.80
CA LEU A 208 -49.42 -10.82 -17.98
C LEU A 208 -48.61 -11.05 -19.25
N TYR A 209 -47.54 -11.83 -19.10
CA TYR A 209 -46.67 -12.27 -20.18
C TYR A 209 -46.68 -13.79 -20.15
N GLY A 210 -47.13 -14.43 -21.23
CA GLY A 210 -47.32 -15.86 -21.23
C GLY A 210 -47.50 -16.46 -22.60
N VAL A 211 -47.88 -17.73 -22.62
CA VAL A 211 -48.13 -18.52 -23.83
C VAL A 211 -49.61 -18.85 -23.91
N SER A 212 -50.20 -18.66 -25.09
CA SER A 212 -51.60 -19.06 -25.34
C SER A 212 -51.70 -20.57 -25.49
N GLU A 213 -52.62 -21.19 -24.76
CA GLU A 213 -52.89 -22.65 -24.77
C GLU A 213 -54.31 -22.95 -25.27
N GLY A 214 -54.84 -22.10 -26.15
CA GLY A 214 -56.16 -22.28 -26.74
C GLY A 214 -57.28 -21.81 -25.81
N LEU A 215 -58.27 -22.67 -25.57
CA LEU A 215 -59.48 -22.34 -24.80
C LEU A 215 -59.64 -23.22 -23.56
N HIS A 216 -60.08 -22.61 -22.47
CA HIS A 216 -60.50 -23.29 -21.27
C HIS A 216 -62.02 -23.20 -21.10
N THR A 217 -62.67 -24.34 -20.86
CA THR A 217 -64.11 -24.42 -20.59
C THR A 217 -64.36 -24.88 -19.17
N TYR A 218 -65.18 -24.14 -18.43
CA TYR A 218 -65.59 -24.49 -17.07
C TYR A 218 -67.09 -24.23 -16.86
N GLN A 219 -67.67 -24.89 -15.87
CA GLN A 219 -69.08 -24.69 -15.52
C GLN A 219 -69.24 -23.47 -14.60
N SER A 220 -70.13 -22.56 -14.97
CA SER A 220 -70.49 -21.41 -14.14
C SER A 220 -71.36 -21.82 -12.95
N THR A 221 -71.42 -20.97 -11.93
CA THR A 221 -72.29 -21.15 -10.76
C THR A 221 -73.78 -21.16 -11.10
N MET A 222 -74.16 -20.64 -12.28
CA MET A 222 -75.53 -20.67 -12.81
C MET A 222 -75.80 -21.91 -13.69
N GLY A 223 -74.86 -22.86 -13.77
CA GLY A 223 -75.02 -24.15 -14.43
C GLY A 223 -74.65 -24.18 -15.92
N GLY A 224 -74.44 -23.04 -16.59
CA GLY A 224 -73.97 -22.97 -17.98
C GLY A 224 -72.46 -23.08 -18.12
N ASN A 225 -71.98 -23.61 -19.26
CA ASN A 225 -70.55 -23.65 -19.58
C ASN A 225 -70.05 -22.31 -20.11
N ILE A 226 -68.88 -21.89 -19.65
CA ILE A 226 -68.16 -20.71 -20.13
C ILE A 226 -66.86 -21.17 -20.76
N THR A 227 -66.62 -20.75 -22.00
CA THR A 227 -65.38 -21.01 -22.73
C THR A 227 -64.64 -19.70 -22.98
N ILE A 228 -63.40 -19.60 -22.51
CA ILE A 228 -62.56 -18.39 -22.61
C ILE A 228 -61.11 -18.75 -22.95
N PRO A 229 -60.30 -17.83 -23.50
CA PRO A 229 -58.89 -18.10 -23.80
C PRO A 229 -58.08 -18.49 -22.57
N LEU A 230 -57.17 -19.44 -22.74
CA LEU A 230 -56.27 -19.97 -21.72
C LEU A 230 -54.84 -19.46 -21.95
N ILE A 231 -54.21 -18.89 -20.93
CA ILE A 231 -52.82 -18.45 -20.98
C ILE A 231 -52.02 -19.06 -19.81
N GLN A 232 -50.92 -19.73 -20.12
CA GLN A 232 -49.90 -20.07 -19.13
C GLN A 232 -48.98 -18.87 -18.94
N VAL A 233 -48.87 -18.35 -17.72
CA VAL A 233 -48.11 -17.11 -17.44
C VAL A 233 -46.68 -17.44 -17.05
N GLU A 234 -45.73 -16.88 -17.80
CA GLU A 234 -44.29 -16.99 -17.53
C GLU A 234 -43.77 -15.81 -16.69
N LYS A 235 -44.47 -14.67 -16.72
CA LYS A 235 -44.15 -13.47 -15.92
C LYS A 235 -45.41 -12.65 -15.64
N LEU A 236 -45.55 -12.21 -14.38
CA LEU A 236 -46.67 -11.42 -13.90
C LEU A 236 -46.17 -10.21 -13.11
N ASP A 237 -46.57 -9.02 -13.54
CA ASP A 237 -46.30 -7.76 -12.81
C ASP A 237 -47.61 -7.19 -12.26
N ILE A 238 -47.68 -6.96 -10.95
CA ILE A 238 -48.80 -6.25 -10.28
C ILE A 238 -48.52 -4.75 -10.32
N LYS A 239 -49.53 -3.94 -10.64
CA LYS A 239 -49.44 -2.46 -10.71
C LYS A 239 -49.85 -1.76 -9.43
#